data_AF-A0AAF0F9D0-F1
#
_entry.id   AF-A0AAF0F9D0-F1
#
_cell.length_a   1.000
_cell.length_b   1.000
_cell.length_c   1.000
_cell.angle_alpha   90.00
_cell.angle_beta   90.00
_cell.angle_gamma   90.00
#
_symmetry.space_group_name_H-M   'P 1'
#
loop_
_entity.id
_entity.type
_entity.pdbx_description
1 polymer ?
#
loop_
_entity_poly.entity_id
_entity_poly.type
_entity_poly.pdbx_seq_one_letter_code
_entity_poly.pdbx_strand_id
1 'polypeptide(L)'
;MTTELDASQVSNADERRSRYQAFLDNDDLSNKQKEELAKDLLQDLLETELELEDRRLEVNAIYRISRECGADSVIMQGKLLKKLLELAVERPFKEDKIVPDYSLRASHNMLVHNKQLIDELNEDELYKLIQFLEQEEIYEDFRSCEEPRKAILSAVKVMNVALSRPWYSATVSLKEQQRVMQFIETLIERLLPPKEAANDSWEMTDELAMAFCSALQALETMENGPASIYTYALRAILAAKVDTRGMNHPLVRFACSLLTCCEPPQRGSYREIQACAEKISCLLIESLKELVDQKTGELKSGFANTVSEFETTQAPIWILLGLLAERSVGLRECIESHFFRAADNAKPTDRPTVPAIEQLNHMMSSKLFPLLSFAVGNAMFMLSDKNARLLLDRFGFELSAGILFTIGEEMKLERQQQEQAYEMQFGEPPDEFSKPGLSGIDEEMSAEQFCDMITSLGGKGIIDMENPISRAHAEGVLEQVEDQIQKLDLKAAEEEDKEIQKAVDEWAESKLRRAVPEDDAPEFSNGK
;
A
#
# COMPACT_ATOMS: atom_id res chain seq x y z
N MET A 1 49.06 -29.68 -24.44
CA MET A 1 49.59 -28.82 -23.37
C MET A 1 48.68 -29.04 -22.17
N THR A 2 49.06 -29.98 -21.33
CA THR A 2 48.41 -30.28 -20.05
C THR A 2 49.02 -29.34 -19.02
N THR A 3 48.23 -28.42 -18.48
CA THR A 3 48.60 -27.57 -17.35
C THR A 3 48.77 -28.44 -16.12
N GLU A 4 50.00 -28.56 -15.63
CA GLU A 4 50.30 -29.07 -14.29
C GLU A 4 49.72 -28.07 -13.29
N LEU A 5 48.54 -28.37 -12.74
CA LEU A 5 48.02 -27.67 -11.56
C LEU A 5 48.98 -27.95 -10.40
N ASP A 6 49.50 -26.87 -9.81
CA ASP A 6 50.45 -26.90 -8.71
C ASP A 6 49.84 -27.67 -7.51
N ALA A 7 50.51 -28.73 -7.05
CA ALA A 7 49.99 -29.63 -6.00
C ALA A 7 49.65 -28.90 -4.68
N SER A 8 50.25 -27.72 -4.47
CA SER A 8 49.94 -26.82 -3.35
C SER A 8 48.54 -26.19 -3.45
N GLN A 9 48.06 -25.88 -4.66
CA GLN A 9 46.73 -25.33 -4.91
C GLN A 9 45.65 -26.40 -4.76
N VAL A 10 45.94 -27.63 -5.18
CA VAL A 10 45.03 -28.78 -5.06
C VAL A 10 44.82 -29.16 -3.58
N SER A 11 45.90 -29.21 -2.78
CA SER A 11 45.82 -29.49 -1.34
C SER A 11 44.98 -28.45 -0.58
N ASN A 12 45.01 -27.18 -1.01
CA ASN A 12 44.27 -26.11 -0.36
C ASN A 12 42.78 -26.13 -0.74
N ALA A 13 42.43 -26.61 -1.94
CA ALA A 13 41.03 -26.80 -2.35
C ALA A 13 40.36 -27.96 -1.58
N ASP A 14 41.05 -29.08 -1.41
CA ASP A 14 40.51 -30.24 -0.67
C ASP A 14 40.32 -29.94 0.83
N GLU A 15 41.22 -29.18 1.43
CA GLU A 15 41.09 -28.71 2.81
C GLU A 15 39.91 -27.75 2.98
N ARG A 16 39.70 -26.84 2.01
CA ARG A 16 38.53 -25.95 1.97
C ARG A 16 37.21 -26.72 1.83
N ARG A 17 37.11 -27.65 0.87
CA ARG A 17 35.94 -28.53 0.71
C ARG A 17 35.61 -29.26 2.02
N SER A 18 36.63 -29.83 2.65
CA SER A 18 36.47 -30.56 3.91
C SER A 18 35.94 -29.65 5.03
N ARG A 19 36.41 -28.40 5.09
CA ARG A 19 35.97 -27.43 6.10
C ARG A 19 34.53 -26.95 5.86
N TYR A 20 34.13 -26.68 4.62
CA TYR A 20 32.75 -26.30 4.28
C TYR A 20 31.78 -27.46 4.47
N GLN A 21 32.17 -28.67 4.06
CA GLN A 21 31.36 -29.85 4.30
C GLN A 21 31.19 -30.11 5.81
N ALA A 22 32.27 -30.02 6.60
CA ALA A 22 32.20 -30.15 8.05
C ALA A 22 31.30 -29.09 8.71
N PHE A 23 31.23 -27.88 8.15
CA PHE A 23 30.26 -26.86 8.58
C PHE A 23 28.82 -27.27 8.27
N LEU A 24 28.55 -27.74 7.04
CA LEU A 24 27.21 -28.16 6.63
C LEU A 24 26.72 -29.39 7.41
N ASP A 25 27.64 -30.19 7.94
CA ASP A 25 27.34 -31.38 8.72
C ASP A 25 27.21 -31.10 10.24
N ASN A 26 27.59 -29.90 10.72
CA ASN A 26 27.61 -29.57 12.15
C ASN A 26 26.88 -28.25 12.46
N ASP A 27 25.65 -28.36 12.99
CA ASP A 27 24.81 -27.21 13.33
C ASP A 27 25.27 -26.45 14.62
N ASP A 28 26.16 -27.04 15.44
CA ASP A 28 26.53 -26.54 16.78
C ASP A 28 27.80 -25.66 16.81
N LEU A 29 28.04 -24.88 15.75
CA LEU A 29 29.21 -23.99 15.72
C LEU A 29 28.98 -22.70 16.54
N SER A 30 30.02 -22.26 17.23
CA SER A 30 29.99 -20.98 17.94
C SER A 30 29.91 -19.80 16.97
N ASN A 31 29.31 -18.68 17.40
CA ASN A 31 29.21 -17.46 16.58
C ASN A 31 30.57 -16.99 16.04
N LYS A 32 31.64 -17.13 16.84
CA LYS A 32 32.99 -16.78 16.42
C LYS A 32 33.49 -17.66 15.26
N GLN A 33 33.23 -18.96 15.30
CA GLN A 33 33.60 -19.88 14.21
C GLN A 33 32.78 -19.59 12.94
N LYS A 34 31.50 -19.23 13.10
CA LYS A 34 30.64 -18.79 11.99
C LYS A 34 31.15 -17.51 11.36
N GLU A 35 31.59 -16.53 12.15
CA GLU A 35 32.20 -15.28 11.66
C GLU A 35 33.55 -15.49 10.96
N GLU A 36 34.42 -16.35 11.50
CA GLU A 36 35.69 -16.68 10.84
C GLU A 36 35.44 -17.39 9.50
N LEU A 37 34.54 -18.37 9.47
CA LEU A 37 34.15 -19.04 8.25
C LEU A 37 33.52 -18.09 7.22
N ALA A 38 32.68 -17.18 7.69
CA ALA A 38 32.05 -16.16 6.86
C ALA A 38 33.07 -15.24 6.19
N LYS A 39 34.18 -14.90 6.86
CA LYS A 39 35.28 -14.12 6.27
C LYS A 39 35.95 -14.88 5.14
N ASP A 40 36.27 -16.16 5.39
CA ASP A 40 36.92 -17.02 4.40
C ASP A 40 36.01 -17.20 3.17
N LEU A 41 34.72 -17.48 3.38
CA LEU A 41 33.73 -17.61 2.31
C LEU A 41 33.55 -16.33 1.50
N LEU A 42 33.51 -15.17 2.16
CA LEU A 42 33.38 -13.88 1.48
C LEU A 42 34.59 -13.63 0.56
N GLN A 43 35.79 -13.90 1.06
CA GLN A 43 37.01 -13.73 0.29
C GLN A 43 37.02 -14.65 -0.93
N ASP A 44 36.72 -15.93 -0.73
CA ASP A 44 36.77 -16.93 -1.80
C ASP A 44 35.71 -16.66 -2.89
N LEU A 45 34.49 -16.27 -2.50
CA LEU A 45 33.40 -15.99 -3.45
C LEU A 45 33.66 -14.73 -4.30
N LEU A 46 34.35 -13.73 -3.73
CA LEU A 46 34.63 -12.45 -4.41
C LEU A 46 35.90 -12.49 -5.26
N GLU A 47 36.92 -13.26 -4.86
CA GLU A 47 38.26 -13.17 -5.44
C GLU A 47 38.67 -14.39 -6.27
N THR A 48 37.96 -15.52 -6.17
CA THR A 48 38.40 -16.79 -6.78
C THR A 48 37.38 -17.36 -7.77
N GLU A 49 37.85 -17.74 -8.97
CA GLU A 49 37.13 -18.64 -9.85
C GLU A 49 37.22 -20.06 -9.29
N LEU A 50 36.07 -20.65 -8.98
CA LEU A 50 35.98 -21.97 -8.36
C LEU A 50 35.34 -22.97 -9.29
N GLU A 51 35.66 -24.25 -9.06
CA GLU A 51 34.91 -25.34 -9.67
C GLU A 51 33.45 -25.32 -9.19
N LEU A 52 32.56 -25.89 -10.00
CA LEU A 52 31.12 -25.85 -9.75
C LEU A 52 30.74 -26.46 -8.39
N GLU A 53 31.35 -27.58 -8.02
CA GLU A 53 31.05 -28.25 -6.73
C GLU A 53 31.50 -27.43 -5.52
N ASP A 54 32.63 -26.72 -5.64
CA ASP A 54 33.06 -25.77 -4.59
C ASP A 54 32.07 -24.63 -4.47
N ARG A 55 31.66 -24.06 -5.61
CA ARG A 55 30.69 -22.96 -5.64
C ARG A 55 29.37 -23.36 -4.98
N ARG A 56 28.88 -24.58 -5.23
CA ARG A 56 27.67 -25.13 -4.60
C ARG A 56 27.78 -25.21 -3.09
N LEU A 57 28.90 -25.70 -2.57
CA LEU A 57 29.15 -25.79 -1.13
C LEU A 57 29.18 -24.39 -0.49
N GLU A 58 29.85 -23.44 -1.13
CA GLU A 58 29.99 -22.08 -0.61
C GLU A 58 28.66 -21.35 -0.51
N VAL A 59 27.86 -21.33 -1.58
CA VAL A 59 26.57 -20.61 -1.54
C VAL A 59 25.61 -21.24 -0.54
N ASN A 60 25.67 -22.56 -0.35
CA ASN A 60 24.89 -23.25 0.68
C ASN A 60 25.35 -22.84 2.09
N ALA A 61 26.66 -22.77 2.32
CA ALA A 61 27.20 -22.29 3.59
C ALA A 61 26.81 -20.84 3.87
N ILE A 62 26.93 -19.94 2.88
CA ILE A 62 26.50 -18.54 2.99
C ILE A 62 25.00 -18.46 3.28
N TYR A 63 24.17 -19.22 2.58
CA TYR A 63 22.74 -19.29 2.84
C TYR A 63 22.46 -19.69 4.30
N ARG A 64 23.12 -20.73 4.83
CA ARG A 64 22.92 -21.14 6.23
C ARG A 64 23.33 -20.04 7.20
N ILE A 65 24.51 -19.44 7.01
CA ILE A 65 25.01 -18.35 7.87
C ILE A 65 24.06 -17.15 7.83
N SER A 66 23.53 -16.80 6.66
CA SER A 66 22.62 -15.66 6.46
C SER A 66 21.32 -15.75 7.27
N ARG A 67 20.91 -16.95 7.71
CA ARG A 67 19.69 -17.16 8.52
C ARG A 67 19.86 -16.79 9.99
N GLU A 68 21.11 -16.78 10.46
CA GLU A 68 21.43 -16.70 11.90
C GLU A 68 22.25 -15.45 12.23
N CYS A 69 22.86 -14.82 11.23
CA CYS A 69 23.67 -13.65 11.42
C CYS A 69 22.84 -12.36 11.57
N GLY A 70 23.25 -11.52 12.53
CA GLY A 70 22.71 -10.16 12.68
C GLY A 70 23.25 -9.19 11.62
N ALA A 71 22.71 -7.97 11.62
CA ALA A 71 23.03 -6.92 10.64
C ALA A 71 24.53 -6.56 10.57
N ASP A 72 25.26 -6.69 11.68
CA ASP A 72 26.69 -6.35 11.78
C ASP A 72 27.63 -7.47 11.27
N SER A 73 27.07 -8.59 10.80
CA SER A 73 27.88 -9.72 10.33
C SER A 73 28.67 -9.36 9.07
N VAL A 74 29.85 -9.95 8.92
CA VAL A 74 30.74 -9.71 7.78
C VAL A 74 30.12 -10.09 6.43
N ILE A 75 29.14 -11.02 6.41
CA ILE A 75 28.44 -11.35 5.17
C ILE A 75 27.36 -10.32 4.79
N MET A 76 26.95 -9.44 5.71
CA MET A 76 25.91 -8.44 5.46
C MET A 76 26.46 -7.21 4.72
N GLN A 77 27.04 -7.43 3.55
CA GLN A 77 27.69 -6.40 2.73
C GLN A 77 27.09 -6.33 1.32
N GLY A 78 26.98 -5.11 0.79
CA GLY A 78 26.43 -4.87 -0.56
C GLY A 78 27.18 -5.60 -1.68
N LYS A 79 28.52 -5.71 -1.57
CA LYS A 79 29.33 -6.45 -2.53
C LYS A 79 28.95 -7.93 -2.61
N LEU A 80 28.70 -8.57 -1.47
CA LEU A 80 28.28 -9.97 -1.43
C LEU A 80 26.88 -10.13 -2.03
N LEU A 81 25.94 -9.25 -1.65
CA LEU A 81 24.59 -9.26 -2.22
C LEU A 81 24.61 -9.21 -3.75
N LYS A 82 25.36 -8.25 -4.31
CA LYS A 82 25.52 -8.09 -5.77
C LYS A 82 26.13 -9.34 -6.41
N LYS A 83 27.16 -9.92 -5.79
CA LYS A 83 27.79 -11.16 -6.28
C LYS A 83 26.82 -12.33 -6.26
N LEU A 84 26.02 -12.51 -5.21
CA LEU A 84 25.02 -13.58 -5.14
C LEU A 84 23.96 -13.44 -6.23
N LEU A 85 23.52 -12.21 -6.53
CA LEU A 85 22.58 -11.96 -7.62
C LEU A 85 23.20 -12.22 -9.00
N GLU A 86 24.49 -11.97 -9.18
CA GLU A 86 25.22 -12.35 -10.40
C GLU A 86 25.32 -13.88 -10.54
N LEU A 87 25.66 -14.59 -9.46
CA LEU A 87 25.74 -16.06 -9.44
C LEU A 87 24.39 -16.70 -9.78
N ALA A 88 23.28 -16.06 -9.41
CA ALA A 88 21.94 -16.56 -9.70
C ALA A 88 21.61 -16.60 -11.21
N VAL A 89 22.30 -15.82 -12.03
CA VAL A 89 22.10 -15.77 -13.49
C VAL A 89 23.31 -16.22 -14.31
N GLU A 90 24.42 -16.56 -13.65
CA GLU A 90 25.67 -16.96 -14.33
C GLU A 90 25.48 -18.22 -15.19
N ARG A 91 24.59 -19.13 -14.75
CA ARG A 91 24.29 -20.38 -15.45
C ARG A 91 22.78 -20.62 -15.55
N PRO A 92 22.31 -21.30 -16.61
CA PRO A 92 20.91 -21.72 -16.71
C PRO A 92 20.51 -22.62 -15.54
N PHE A 93 19.33 -22.41 -14.98
CA PHE A 93 18.82 -23.16 -13.83
C PHE A 93 18.72 -24.66 -14.09
N LYS A 94 18.49 -25.05 -15.36
CA LYS A 94 18.48 -26.45 -15.78
C LYS A 94 19.84 -27.14 -15.66
N GLU A 95 20.92 -26.39 -15.82
CA GLU A 95 22.30 -26.89 -15.72
C GLU A 95 22.76 -26.96 -14.27
N ASP A 96 22.37 -25.98 -13.45
CA ASP A 96 22.63 -25.98 -12.02
C ASP A 96 21.49 -25.37 -11.21
N LYS A 97 20.74 -26.22 -10.51
CA LYS A 97 19.63 -25.80 -9.64
C LYS A 97 20.12 -25.24 -8.30
N ILE A 98 21.32 -25.63 -7.87
CA ILE A 98 21.81 -25.39 -6.49
C ILE A 98 22.32 -23.95 -6.34
N VAL A 99 23.16 -23.49 -7.27
CA VAL A 99 23.77 -22.16 -7.16
C VAL A 99 22.74 -21.03 -7.17
N PRO A 100 21.79 -20.98 -8.14
CA PRO A 100 20.76 -19.95 -8.15
C PRO A 100 19.82 -20.00 -6.95
N ASP A 101 19.32 -21.18 -6.55
CA ASP A 101 18.40 -21.31 -5.40
C ASP A 101 19.03 -20.74 -4.12
N TYR A 102 20.21 -21.23 -3.74
CA TYR A 102 20.85 -20.78 -2.51
C TYR A 102 21.31 -19.33 -2.58
N SER A 103 21.77 -18.84 -3.73
CA SER A 103 22.15 -17.44 -3.88
C SER A 103 20.96 -16.50 -3.68
N LEU A 104 19.82 -16.78 -4.31
CA LEU A 104 18.61 -15.97 -4.16
C LEU A 104 18.05 -16.01 -2.74
N ARG A 105 18.07 -17.17 -2.09
CA ARG A 105 17.63 -17.33 -0.71
C ARG A 105 18.55 -16.62 0.28
N ALA A 106 19.86 -16.68 0.06
CA ALA A 106 20.83 -15.92 0.84
C ALA A 106 20.62 -14.40 0.68
N SER A 107 20.49 -13.92 -0.56
CA SER A 107 20.19 -12.51 -0.86
C SER A 107 18.93 -12.02 -0.16
N HIS A 108 17.86 -12.81 -0.20
CA HIS A 108 16.62 -12.49 0.50
C HIS A 108 16.82 -12.40 2.03
N ASN A 109 17.49 -13.37 2.65
CA ASN A 109 17.78 -13.34 4.09
C ASN A 109 18.60 -12.10 4.48
N MET A 110 19.63 -11.77 3.67
CA MET A 110 20.46 -10.59 3.91
C MET A 110 19.64 -9.30 3.94
N LEU A 111 18.70 -9.13 3.01
CA LEU A 111 17.81 -7.95 2.97
C LEU A 111 16.81 -7.91 4.14
N VAL A 112 16.35 -9.07 4.60
CA VAL A 112 15.48 -9.17 5.78
C VAL A 112 16.23 -8.76 7.05
N HIS A 113 17.48 -9.20 7.21
CA HIS A 113 18.27 -8.96 8.41
C HIS A 113 19.02 -7.63 8.43
N ASN A 114 19.32 -7.05 7.26
CA ASN A 114 20.00 -5.76 7.15
C ASN A 114 19.30 -4.83 6.15
N LYS A 115 18.46 -3.93 6.68
CA LYS A 115 17.72 -2.93 5.88
C LYS A 115 18.63 -1.94 5.15
N GLN A 116 19.89 -1.75 5.56
CA GLN A 116 20.82 -0.85 4.85
C GLN A 116 21.22 -1.43 3.49
N LEU A 117 21.19 -2.75 3.33
CA LEU A 117 21.48 -3.40 2.04
C LEU A 117 20.40 -3.15 0.99
N ILE A 118 19.24 -2.66 1.40
CA ILE A 118 18.16 -2.28 0.47
C ILE A 118 18.62 -1.15 -0.46
N ASP A 119 19.52 -0.27 0.00
CA ASP A 119 20.09 0.83 -0.79
C ASP A 119 21.11 0.35 -1.84
N GLU A 120 21.57 -0.89 -1.75
CA GLU A 120 22.52 -1.46 -2.69
C GLU A 120 21.85 -1.98 -3.97
N LEU A 121 20.53 -2.21 -3.92
CA LEU A 121 19.75 -2.65 -5.08
C LEU A 121 19.50 -1.48 -6.03
N ASN A 122 19.97 -1.60 -7.26
CA ASN A 122 19.71 -0.65 -8.35
C ASN A 122 19.15 -1.39 -9.58
N GLU A 123 19.11 -0.68 -10.72
CA GLU A 123 18.58 -1.19 -11.99
C GLU A 123 19.28 -2.48 -12.46
N ASP A 124 20.60 -2.59 -12.29
CA ASP A 124 21.37 -3.77 -12.71
C ASP A 124 20.97 -5.01 -11.91
N GLU A 125 20.75 -4.86 -10.61
CA GLU A 125 20.27 -5.95 -9.75
C GLU A 125 18.84 -6.37 -10.09
N LEU A 126 17.97 -5.41 -10.43
CA LEU A 126 16.61 -5.72 -10.91
C LEU A 126 16.66 -6.55 -12.20
N TYR A 127 17.51 -6.21 -13.17
CA TYR A 127 17.60 -6.98 -14.41
C TYR A 127 18.17 -8.38 -14.21
N LYS A 128 19.08 -8.59 -13.27
CA LYS A 128 19.54 -9.94 -12.92
C LYS A 128 18.37 -10.79 -12.41
N LEU A 129 17.48 -10.23 -11.59
CA LEU A 129 16.29 -10.93 -11.12
C LEU A 129 15.32 -11.26 -12.26
N ILE A 130 15.10 -10.31 -13.17
CA ILE A 130 14.28 -10.52 -14.38
C ILE A 130 14.89 -11.62 -15.25
N GLN A 131 16.19 -11.54 -15.55
CA GLN A 131 16.91 -12.54 -16.35
C GLN A 131 16.80 -13.95 -15.74
N PHE A 132 16.87 -14.08 -14.41
CA PHE A 132 16.62 -15.36 -13.75
C PHE A 132 15.19 -15.84 -14.00
N LEU A 133 14.20 -15.00 -13.73
CA LEU A 133 12.78 -15.34 -13.83
C LEU A 133 12.28 -15.51 -15.27
N GLU A 134 13.01 -15.04 -16.28
CA GLU A 134 12.66 -15.24 -17.69
C GLU A 134 12.95 -16.68 -18.17
N GLN A 135 13.83 -17.41 -17.51
CA GLN A 135 14.22 -18.79 -17.85
C GLN A 135 13.00 -19.73 -17.83
N GLU A 136 12.62 -20.24 -19.00
CA GLU A 136 11.42 -21.09 -19.20
C GLU A 136 11.51 -22.40 -18.42
N GLU A 137 12.71 -22.97 -18.32
CA GLU A 137 12.99 -24.24 -17.63
C GLU A 137 12.60 -24.24 -16.14
N ILE A 138 12.55 -23.08 -15.49
CA ILE A 138 12.20 -23.00 -14.06
C ILE A 138 10.71 -23.30 -13.87
N TYR A 139 9.89 -23.03 -14.88
CA TYR A 139 8.44 -23.23 -14.85
C TYR A 139 8.01 -24.63 -15.31
N GLU A 140 8.86 -25.37 -16.05
CA GLU A 140 8.57 -26.75 -16.49
C GLU A 140 8.29 -27.67 -15.28
N ASP A 141 9.08 -27.52 -14.20
CA ASP A 141 9.00 -28.34 -12.98
C ASP A 141 8.28 -27.64 -11.81
N PHE A 142 7.85 -26.38 -11.96
CA PHE A 142 7.34 -25.53 -10.86
C PHE A 142 6.21 -26.17 -10.05
N ARG A 143 5.29 -26.87 -10.73
CA ARG A 143 4.12 -27.48 -10.07
C ARG A 143 4.43 -28.79 -9.35
N SER A 144 5.58 -29.40 -9.63
CA SER A 144 5.94 -30.74 -9.14
C SER A 144 7.18 -30.76 -8.23
N CYS A 145 7.99 -29.70 -8.22
CA CYS A 145 9.25 -29.64 -7.48
C CYS A 145 9.27 -28.44 -6.50
N GLU A 146 9.85 -28.64 -5.32
CA GLU A 146 9.90 -27.62 -4.27
C GLU A 146 11.06 -26.63 -4.46
N GLU A 147 12.14 -27.05 -5.12
CA GLU A 147 13.33 -26.23 -5.35
C GLU A 147 13.06 -25.05 -6.30
N PRO A 148 12.44 -25.22 -7.49
CA PRO A 148 12.11 -24.09 -8.36
C PRO A 148 11.17 -23.09 -7.68
N ARG A 149 10.25 -23.59 -6.85
CA ARG A 149 9.31 -22.78 -6.05
C ARG A 149 10.04 -21.84 -5.09
N LYS A 150 10.99 -22.36 -4.31
CA LYS A 150 11.79 -21.57 -3.37
C LYS A 150 12.63 -20.52 -4.09
N ALA A 151 13.25 -20.90 -5.21
CA ALA A 151 14.08 -19.99 -5.99
C ALA A 151 13.25 -18.84 -6.60
N ILE A 152 12.10 -19.15 -7.24
CA ILE A 152 11.16 -18.15 -7.75
C ILE A 152 10.68 -17.25 -6.61
N LEU A 153 10.23 -17.82 -5.49
CA LEU A 153 9.72 -17.05 -4.36
C LEU A 153 10.78 -16.06 -3.85
N SER A 154 12.03 -16.50 -3.69
CA SER A 154 13.11 -15.63 -3.26
C SER A 154 13.45 -14.56 -4.29
N ALA A 155 13.52 -14.89 -5.59
CA ALA A 155 13.76 -13.91 -6.64
C ALA A 155 12.67 -12.82 -6.66
N VAL A 156 11.39 -13.20 -6.62
CA VAL A 156 10.28 -12.26 -6.62
C VAL A 156 10.26 -11.41 -5.34
N LYS A 157 10.62 -11.97 -4.18
CA LYS A 157 10.74 -11.19 -2.94
C LYS A 157 11.86 -10.15 -3.01
N VAL A 158 13.02 -10.50 -3.54
CA VAL A 158 14.12 -9.54 -3.75
C VAL A 158 13.70 -8.48 -4.78
N MET A 159 13.01 -8.89 -5.85
CA MET A 159 12.47 -7.98 -6.85
C MET A 159 11.48 -6.99 -6.24
N ASN A 160 10.62 -7.43 -5.32
CA ASN A 160 9.70 -6.54 -4.61
C ASN A 160 10.41 -5.49 -3.75
N VAL A 161 11.57 -5.85 -3.17
CA VAL A 161 12.39 -4.87 -2.44
C VAL A 161 12.95 -3.84 -3.42
N ALA A 162 13.46 -4.27 -4.58
CA ALA A 162 13.98 -3.38 -5.62
C ALA A 162 12.91 -2.43 -6.20
N LEU A 163 11.72 -2.95 -6.53
CA LEU A 163 10.61 -2.17 -7.09
C LEU A 163 10.04 -1.17 -6.08
N SER A 164 10.11 -1.45 -4.78
CA SER A 164 9.67 -0.51 -3.73
C SER A 164 10.59 0.68 -3.51
N ARG A 165 11.72 0.77 -4.24
CA ARG A 165 12.71 1.83 -4.01
C ARG A 165 12.30 3.12 -4.73
N PRO A 166 12.53 4.29 -4.10
CA PRO A 166 12.28 5.58 -4.75
C PRO A 166 13.03 5.77 -6.07
N TRP A 167 14.20 5.13 -6.25
CA TRP A 167 14.93 5.23 -7.52
C TRP A 167 14.16 4.57 -8.68
N TYR A 168 13.37 3.53 -8.43
CA TYR A 168 12.62 2.87 -9.50
C TYR A 168 11.61 3.83 -10.15
N SER A 169 10.86 4.56 -9.33
CA SER A 169 9.91 5.57 -9.83
C SER A 169 10.60 6.85 -10.32
N ALA A 170 11.67 7.30 -9.65
CA ALA A 170 12.30 8.58 -9.94
C ALA A 170 13.35 8.55 -11.07
N THR A 171 14.05 7.44 -11.28
CA THR A 171 15.20 7.39 -12.20
C THR A 171 15.01 6.46 -13.39
N VAL A 172 14.16 5.44 -13.29
CA VAL A 172 13.91 4.51 -14.41
C VAL A 172 12.97 5.17 -15.42
N SER A 173 13.29 5.08 -16.71
CA SER A 173 12.44 5.66 -17.74
C SER A 173 11.08 4.97 -17.82
N LEU A 174 10.02 5.71 -18.17
CA LEU A 174 8.67 5.16 -18.34
C LEU A 174 8.63 3.96 -19.31
N LYS A 175 9.41 4.02 -20.40
CA LYS A 175 9.53 2.91 -21.37
C LYS A 175 10.03 1.63 -20.71
N GLU A 176 10.96 1.77 -19.78
CA GLU A 176 11.55 0.64 -19.09
C GLU A 176 10.66 0.14 -17.95
N GLN A 177 9.99 1.04 -17.22
CA GLN A 177 8.92 0.67 -16.28
C GLN A 177 7.81 -0.15 -16.98
N GLN A 178 7.42 0.25 -18.21
CA GLN A 178 6.47 -0.52 -19.03
C GLN A 178 7.01 -1.90 -19.41
N ARG A 179 8.31 -2.02 -19.70
CA ARG A 179 8.95 -3.32 -20.00
C ARG A 179 8.99 -4.22 -18.77
N VAL A 180 9.32 -3.66 -17.61
CA VAL A 180 9.25 -4.38 -16.32
C VAL A 180 7.81 -4.83 -16.04
N MET A 181 6.82 -3.99 -16.29
CA MET A 181 5.41 -4.37 -16.13
C MET A 181 5.00 -5.51 -17.08
N GLN A 182 5.37 -5.44 -18.37
CA GLN A 182 5.11 -6.52 -19.33
C GLN A 182 5.75 -7.85 -18.90
N PHE A 183 6.95 -7.79 -18.32
CA PHE A 183 7.60 -8.94 -17.72
C PHE A 183 6.79 -9.47 -16.52
N ILE A 184 6.36 -8.61 -15.59
CA ILE A 184 5.55 -9.00 -14.42
C ILE A 184 4.22 -9.62 -14.86
N GLU A 185 3.57 -9.09 -15.90
CA GLU A 185 2.36 -9.70 -16.49
C GLU A 185 2.62 -11.13 -16.96
N THR A 186 3.75 -11.36 -17.65
CA THR A 186 4.16 -12.67 -18.13
C THR A 186 4.45 -13.62 -16.97
N LEU A 187 5.15 -13.14 -15.94
CA LEU A 187 5.43 -13.89 -14.71
C LEU A 187 4.13 -14.32 -14.02
N ILE A 188 3.19 -13.40 -13.85
CA ILE A 188 1.87 -13.70 -13.29
C ILE A 188 1.17 -14.76 -14.13
N GLU A 189 1.13 -14.61 -15.46
CA GLU A 189 0.47 -15.57 -16.34
C GLU A 189 1.04 -16.99 -16.17
N ARG A 190 2.37 -17.12 -16.03
CA ARG A 190 3.04 -18.41 -15.79
C ARG A 190 2.68 -19.03 -14.43
N LEU A 191 2.46 -18.21 -13.41
CA LEU A 191 2.16 -18.64 -12.04
C LEU A 191 0.67 -18.90 -11.78
N LEU A 192 -0.22 -18.44 -12.66
CA LEU A 192 -1.66 -18.64 -12.51
C LEU A 192 -2.06 -20.14 -12.48
N PRO A 193 -3.21 -20.47 -11.86
CA PRO A 193 -3.87 -21.76 -12.07
C PRO A 193 -4.10 -22.04 -13.57
N PRO A 194 -4.39 -23.28 -14.02
CA PRO A 194 -4.88 -23.54 -15.38
C PRO A 194 -6.11 -22.70 -15.77
N LYS A 195 -6.37 -22.46 -17.07
CA LYS A 195 -7.52 -21.62 -17.50
C LYS A 195 -8.84 -22.31 -17.22
N GLU A 196 -8.81 -23.64 -17.21
CA GLU A 196 -9.92 -24.55 -16.97
C GLU A 196 -10.07 -24.92 -15.49
N ALA A 197 -9.28 -24.32 -14.59
CA ALA A 197 -9.41 -24.58 -13.16
C ALA A 197 -10.82 -24.20 -12.69
N ALA A 198 -11.49 -25.15 -12.03
CA ALA A 198 -12.81 -24.90 -11.46
C ALA A 198 -12.73 -23.88 -10.32
N ASN A 199 -13.82 -23.17 -10.06
CA ASN A 199 -13.92 -22.33 -8.87
C ASN A 199 -13.65 -23.16 -7.61
N ASP A 200 -12.94 -22.57 -6.65
CA ASP A 200 -12.61 -23.18 -5.36
C ASP A 200 -11.81 -24.50 -5.44
N SER A 201 -11.07 -24.72 -6.54
CA SER A 201 -10.30 -25.96 -6.75
C SER A 201 -8.79 -25.79 -6.62
N TRP A 202 -8.29 -24.55 -6.60
CA TRP A 202 -6.87 -24.26 -6.66
C TRP A 202 -6.31 -23.82 -5.30
N GLU A 203 -5.24 -24.47 -4.86
CA GLU A 203 -4.52 -24.08 -3.64
C GLU A 203 -3.66 -22.85 -3.92
N MET A 204 -3.79 -21.84 -3.07
CA MET A 204 -3.06 -20.57 -3.20
C MET A 204 -1.56 -20.78 -3.01
N THR A 205 -0.76 -19.99 -3.74
CA THR A 205 0.71 -20.06 -3.72
C THR A 205 1.32 -18.71 -3.35
N ASP A 206 2.34 -18.70 -2.51
CA ASP A 206 3.07 -17.49 -2.11
C ASP A 206 3.78 -16.83 -3.31
N GLU A 207 4.19 -17.62 -4.29
CA GLU A 207 4.88 -17.16 -5.50
C GLU A 207 3.98 -16.22 -6.31
N LEU A 208 2.73 -16.63 -6.58
CA LEU A 208 1.75 -15.77 -7.24
C LEU A 208 1.38 -14.56 -6.38
N ALA A 209 1.27 -14.73 -5.05
CA ALA A 209 1.00 -13.62 -4.14
C ALA A 209 2.09 -12.55 -4.23
N MET A 210 3.37 -12.96 -4.22
CA MET A 210 4.50 -12.05 -4.34
C MET A 210 4.58 -11.42 -5.73
N ALA A 211 4.21 -12.13 -6.80
CA ALA A 211 4.16 -11.57 -8.15
C ALA A 211 3.06 -10.50 -8.30
N PHE A 212 1.90 -10.70 -7.67
CA PHE A 212 0.89 -9.65 -7.55
C PHE A 212 1.40 -8.44 -6.75
N CYS A 213 2.18 -8.66 -5.69
CA CYS A 213 2.83 -7.57 -4.98
C CYS A 213 3.83 -6.81 -5.89
N SER A 214 4.56 -7.50 -6.77
CA SER A 214 5.44 -6.86 -7.75
C SER A 214 4.66 -5.96 -8.69
N ALA A 215 3.51 -6.44 -9.19
CA ALA A 215 2.64 -5.65 -10.05
C ALA A 215 2.18 -4.39 -9.33
N LEU A 216 1.72 -4.48 -8.07
CA LEU A 216 1.30 -3.30 -7.30
C LEU A 216 2.41 -2.26 -7.17
N GLN A 217 3.64 -2.69 -6.86
CA GLN A 217 4.77 -1.77 -6.72
C GLN A 217 5.17 -1.13 -8.05
N ALA A 218 5.12 -1.90 -9.14
CA ALA A 218 5.39 -1.35 -10.46
C ALA A 218 4.27 -0.42 -10.96
N LEU A 219 3.04 -0.55 -10.45
CA LEU A 219 1.89 0.30 -10.79
C LEU A 219 1.94 1.70 -10.18
N GLU A 220 2.67 1.94 -9.09
CA GLU A 220 2.73 3.26 -8.42
C GLU A 220 3.21 4.40 -9.34
N THR A 221 3.76 4.07 -10.50
CA THR A 221 4.26 5.02 -11.52
C THR A 221 3.33 5.21 -12.71
N MET A 222 2.20 4.49 -12.78
CA MET A 222 1.31 4.47 -13.94
C MET A 222 -0.12 4.86 -13.54
N GLU A 223 -0.73 5.78 -14.30
CA GLU A 223 -2.10 6.29 -14.04
C GLU A 223 -3.16 5.17 -13.99
N ASN A 224 -3.00 4.12 -14.78
CA ASN A 224 -3.92 2.98 -14.79
C ASN A 224 -3.19 1.67 -15.08
N GLY A 225 -3.50 0.63 -14.30
CA GLY A 225 -2.91 -0.68 -14.50
C GLY A 225 -3.46 -1.47 -15.71
N PRO A 226 -2.67 -2.38 -16.28
CA PRO A 226 -3.09 -3.21 -17.42
C PRO A 226 -4.35 -4.04 -17.12
N ALA A 227 -5.29 -4.07 -18.07
CA ALA A 227 -6.52 -4.86 -17.93
C ALA A 227 -6.29 -6.39 -17.86
N SER A 228 -5.14 -6.86 -18.36
CA SER A 228 -4.66 -8.24 -18.19
C SER A 228 -4.48 -8.59 -16.72
N ILE A 229 -3.85 -7.71 -15.94
CA ILE A 229 -3.62 -7.91 -14.50
C ILE A 229 -4.93 -7.98 -13.73
N TYR A 230 -5.90 -7.12 -14.07
CA TYR A 230 -7.26 -7.21 -13.52
C TYR A 230 -7.86 -8.61 -13.76
N THR A 231 -7.75 -9.09 -15.01
CA THR A 231 -8.27 -10.41 -15.40
C THR A 231 -7.55 -11.54 -14.66
N TYR A 232 -6.24 -11.42 -14.44
CA TYR A 232 -5.43 -12.39 -13.70
C TYR A 232 -5.80 -12.43 -12.22
N ALA A 233 -5.93 -11.27 -11.57
CA ALA A 233 -6.37 -11.18 -10.18
C ALA A 233 -7.77 -11.76 -9.97
N LEU A 234 -8.71 -11.42 -10.87
CA LEU A 234 -10.08 -11.93 -10.85
C LEU A 234 -10.11 -13.46 -10.93
N ARG A 235 -9.38 -14.02 -11.90
CA ARG A 235 -9.28 -15.47 -12.10
C ARG A 235 -8.63 -16.17 -10.91
N ALA A 236 -7.59 -15.59 -10.33
CA ALA A 236 -6.92 -16.14 -9.16
C ALA A 236 -7.89 -16.23 -7.97
N ILE A 237 -8.67 -15.18 -7.69
CA ILE A 237 -9.66 -15.18 -6.60
C ILE A 237 -10.76 -16.22 -6.85
N LEU A 238 -11.29 -16.30 -8.07
CA LEU A 238 -12.36 -17.26 -8.39
C LEU A 238 -11.89 -18.71 -8.26
N ALA A 239 -10.70 -19.03 -8.77
CA ALA A 239 -10.14 -20.39 -8.70
C ALA A 239 -9.64 -20.78 -7.31
N ALA A 240 -9.15 -19.80 -6.51
CA ALA A 240 -8.56 -20.05 -5.20
C ALA A 240 -9.56 -20.72 -4.24
N LYS A 241 -9.15 -21.79 -3.60
CA LYS A 241 -9.87 -22.42 -2.50
C LYS A 241 -9.61 -21.62 -1.23
N VAL A 242 -10.50 -20.66 -0.97
CA VAL A 242 -10.41 -19.74 0.16
C VAL A 242 -11.44 -20.15 1.20
N ASP A 243 -10.97 -20.57 2.38
CA ASP A 243 -11.83 -20.67 3.55
C ASP A 243 -11.83 -19.34 4.33
N THR A 244 -12.58 -19.28 5.42
CA THR A 244 -12.66 -18.09 6.30
C THR A 244 -11.30 -17.57 6.75
N ARG A 245 -10.31 -18.46 6.92
CA ARG A 245 -8.94 -18.10 7.33
C ARG A 245 -8.09 -17.67 6.16
N GLY A 246 -8.30 -18.28 5.00
CA GLY A 246 -7.67 -17.95 3.73
C GLY A 246 -7.97 -16.53 3.25
N MET A 247 -9.01 -15.86 3.78
CA MET A 247 -9.27 -14.45 3.50
C MET A 247 -8.14 -13.52 3.94
N ASN A 248 -7.32 -13.94 4.91
CA ASN A 248 -6.14 -13.18 5.32
C ASN A 248 -4.87 -13.57 4.54
N HIS A 249 -4.99 -14.42 3.52
CA HIS A 249 -3.84 -14.84 2.71
C HIS A 249 -3.33 -13.65 1.87
N PRO A 250 -2.01 -13.43 1.76
CA PRO A 250 -1.44 -12.32 0.99
C PRO A 250 -1.90 -12.28 -0.47
N LEU A 251 -2.16 -13.43 -1.08
CA LEU A 251 -2.72 -13.53 -2.43
C LEU A 251 -4.06 -12.79 -2.55
N VAL A 252 -4.99 -13.00 -1.61
CA VAL A 252 -6.32 -12.36 -1.64
C VAL A 252 -6.15 -10.85 -1.48
N ARG A 253 -5.30 -10.42 -0.53
CA ARG A 253 -4.97 -9.01 -0.33
C ARG A 253 -4.48 -8.35 -1.63
N PHE A 254 -3.40 -8.88 -2.20
CA PHE A 254 -2.77 -8.25 -3.37
C PHE A 254 -3.64 -8.36 -4.62
N ALA A 255 -4.37 -9.46 -4.80
CA ALA A 255 -5.33 -9.58 -5.90
C ALA A 255 -6.45 -8.54 -5.77
N CYS A 256 -7.03 -8.36 -4.58
CA CYS A 256 -8.04 -7.34 -4.35
C CYS A 256 -7.50 -5.93 -4.58
N SER A 257 -6.28 -5.62 -4.12
CA SER A 257 -5.61 -4.34 -4.41
C SER A 257 -5.39 -4.12 -5.91
N LEU A 258 -5.05 -5.16 -6.67
CA LEU A 258 -4.91 -5.02 -8.12
C LEU A 258 -6.27 -4.76 -8.79
N LEU A 259 -7.34 -5.36 -8.29
CA LEU A 259 -8.71 -5.09 -8.77
C LEU A 259 -9.19 -3.67 -8.43
N THR A 260 -8.60 -3.00 -7.44
CA THR A 260 -8.90 -1.58 -7.16
C THR A 260 -8.10 -0.64 -8.06
N CYS A 261 -6.88 -1.02 -8.47
CA CYS A 261 -5.97 -0.12 -9.19
C CYS A 261 -5.88 -0.36 -10.71
N CYS A 262 -6.35 -1.51 -11.20
CA CYS A 262 -6.30 -1.85 -12.63
C CYS A 262 -7.64 -1.62 -13.32
N GLU A 263 -7.59 -1.32 -14.63
CA GLU A 263 -8.81 -1.18 -15.40
C GLU A 263 -9.50 -2.53 -15.65
N PRO A 264 -10.81 -2.63 -15.41
CA PRO A 264 -11.58 -3.81 -15.72
C PRO A 264 -11.77 -3.99 -17.24
N PRO A 265 -11.75 -5.22 -17.77
CA PRO A 265 -11.92 -5.45 -19.20
C PRO A 265 -13.30 -4.99 -19.70
N GLN A 266 -13.33 -4.33 -20.86
CA GLN A 266 -14.51 -3.63 -21.40
C GLN A 266 -15.68 -4.54 -21.82
N ARG A 267 -15.47 -5.85 -22.01
CA ARG A 267 -16.52 -6.79 -22.49
C ARG A 267 -16.41 -8.16 -21.82
N GLY A 268 -17.56 -8.78 -21.52
CA GLY A 268 -17.68 -10.20 -21.18
C GLY A 268 -17.42 -10.60 -19.72
N SER A 269 -16.88 -9.70 -18.91
CA SER A 269 -16.42 -10.00 -17.53
C SER A 269 -17.46 -9.77 -16.43
N TYR A 270 -18.62 -9.18 -16.72
CA TYR A 270 -19.59 -8.80 -15.68
C TYR A 270 -20.00 -9.97 -14.80
N ARG A 271 -20.23 -11.15 -15.38
CA ARG A 271 -20.60 -12.36 -14.65
C ARG A 271 -19.50 -12.84 -13.72
N GLU A 272 -18.24 -12.74 -14.15
CA GLU A 272 -17.08 -13.15 -13.35
C GLU A 272 -16.82 -12.15 -12.23
N ILE A 273 -16.95 -10.84 -12.51
CA ILE A 273 -16.88 -9.78 -11.50
C ILE A 273 -17.98 -9.96 -10.45
N GLN A 274 -19.20 -10.25 -10.87
CA GLN A 274 -20.32 -10.53 -9.96
C GLN A 274 -20.02 -11.76 -9.10
N ALA A 275 -19.60 -12.89 -9.70
CA ALA A 275 -19.24 -14.10 -8.96
C ALA A 275 -18.10 -13.85 -7.95
N CYS A 276 -17.13 -13.01 -8.31
CA CYS A 276 -16.05 -12.60 -7.40
C CYS A 276 -16.58 -11.75 -6.25
N ALA A 277 -17.48 -10.79 -6.53
CA ALA A 277 -18.11 -9.97 -5.51
C ALA A 277 -18.94 -10.81 -4.53
N GLU A 278 -19.73 -11.76 -5.03
CA GLU A 278 -20.50 -12.72 -4.21
C GLU A 278 -19.57 -13.53 -3.30
N LYS A 279 -18.51 -14.11 -3.89
CA LYS A 279 -17.54 -14.93 -3.17
C LYS A 279 -16.85 -14.15 -2.05
N ILE A 280 -16.30 -12.97 -2.37
CA ILE A 280 -15.63 -12.10 -1.39
C ILE A 280 -16.61 -11.69 -0.29
N SER A 281 -17.83 -11.27 -0.64
CA SER A 281 -18.84 -10.84 0.33
C SER A 281 -19.21 -11.94 1.31
N CYS A 282 -19.40 -13.18 0.82
CA CYS A 282 -19.67 -14.34 1.66
C CYS A 282 -18.51 -14.60 2.64
N LEU A 283 -17.30 -14.75 2.10
CA LEU A 283 -16.11 -15.10 2.89
C LEU A 283 -15.77 -14.02 3.92
N LEU A 284 -16.02 -12.75 3.59
CA LEU A 284 -15.73 -11.63 4.47
C LEU A 284 -16.72 -11.58 5.65
N ILE A 285 -18.02 -11.83 5.43
CA ILE A 285 -19.00 -11.96 6.51
C ILE A 285 -18.64 -13.13 7.43
N GLU A 286 -18.25 -14.26 6.87
CA GLU A 286 -17.86 -15.44 7.65
C GLU A 286 -16.55 -15.20 8.43
N SER A 287 -15.57 -14.54 7.81
CA SER A 287 -14.32 -14.11 8.44
C SER A 287 -14.59 -13.19 9.63
N LEU A 288 -15.45 -12.18 9.50
CA LEU A 288 -15.82 -11.32 10.63
C LEU A 288 -16.50 -12.11 11.76
N LYS A 289 -17.40 -13.05 11.45
CA LYS A 289 -18.04 -13.90 12.47
C LYS A 289 -17.03 -14.77 13.22
N GLU A 290 -16.05 -15.33 12.51
CA GLU A 290 -15.04 -16.20 13.08
C GLU A 290 -14.00 -15.42 13.89
N LEU A 291 -13.47 -14.32 13.34
CA LEU A 291 -12.30 -13.62 13.86
C LEU A 291 -12.62 -12.51 14.86
N VAL A 292 -13.77 -11.85 14.73
CA VAL A 292 -14.14 -10.69 15.56
C VAL A 292 -15.14 -11.11 16.64
N ASP A 293 -14.84 -10.78 17.89
CA ASP A 293 -15.75 -11.00 19.00
C ASP A 293 -16.99 -10.14 18.86
N GLN A 294 -18.16 -10.77 19.00
CA GLN A 294 -19.45 -10.10 18.79
C GLN A 294 -19.77 -9.06 19.87
N LYS A 295 -19.15 -9.13 21.06
CA LYS A 295 -19.43 -8.22 22.17
C LYS A 295 -18.42 -7.09 22.25
N THR A 296 -17.15 -7.40 22.06
CA THR A 296 -16.07 -6.43 22.24
C THR A 296 -15.62 -5.79 20.93
N GLY A 297 -15.86 -6.43 19.79
CA GLY A 297 -15.30 -5.99 18.50
C GLY A 297 -13.80 -6.28 18.37
N GLU A 298 -13.18 -6.94 19.35
CA GLU A 298 -11.77 -7.31 19.34
C GLU A 298 -11.52 -8.58 18.53
N LEU A 299 -10.28 -8.80 18.09
CA LEU A 299 -9.87 -10.08 17.52
C LEU A 299 -9.89 -11.16 18.60
N LYS A 300 -10.51 -12.30 18.32
CA LYS A 300 -10.57 -13.43 19.25
C LYS A 300 -9.16 -14.01 19.50
N SER A 301 -8.88 -14.33 20.76
CA SER A 301 -7.59 -14.90 21.18
C SER A 301 -7.42 -16.30 20.59
N GLY A 302 -6.46 -16.45 19.67
CA GLY A 302 -6.22 -17.69 18.93
C GLY A 302 -5.89 -17.49 17.45
N PHE A 303 -6.08 -16.28 16.94
CA PHE A 303 -5.64 -15.91 15.60
C PHE A 303 -4.27 -15.22 15.68
N ALA A 304 -3.30 -15.74 14.94
CA ALA A 304 -1.91 -15.27 14.94
C ALA A 304 -1.71 -13.90 14.27
N ASN A 305 -2.79 -13.25 13.82
CA ASN A 305 -2.73 -11.96 13.14
C ASN A 305 -2.59 -10.85 14.18
N THR A 306 -1.56 -10.02 14.03
CA THR A 306 -1.54 -8.74 14.72
C THR A 306 -2.72 -7.87 14.24
N VAL A 307 -3.17 -6.93 15.08
CA VAL A 307 -4.20 -5.94 14.72
C VAL A 307 -3.86 -5.24 13.38
N SER A 308 -2.59 -4.87 13.21
CA SER A 308 -2.09 -4.21 12.00
C SER A 308 -2.11 -5.13 10.77
N GLU A 309 -1.73 -6.40 10.90
CA GLU A 309 -1.79 -7.36 9.78
C GLU A 309 -3.22 -7.63 9.33
N PHE A 310 -4.14 -7.78 10.29
CA PHE A 310 -5.56 -7.96 9.99
C PHE A 310 -6.13 -6.77 9.21
N GLU A 311 -5.89 -5.56 9.72
CA GLU A 311 -6.36 -4.32 9.11
C GLU A 311 -5.78 -4.10 7.71
N THR A 312 -4.46 -4.21 7.56
CA THR A 312 -3.80 -4.01 6.25
C THR A 312 -4.17 -5.05 5.21
N THR A 313 -4.71 -6.20 5.64
CA THR A 313 -5.17 -7.27 4.76
C THR A 313 -6.63 -7.11 4.38
N GLN A 314 -7.49 -6.71 5.32
CA GLN A 314 -8.93 -6.57 5.08
C GLN A 314 -9.30 -5.27 4.36
N ALA A 315 -8.61 -4.16 4.63
CA ALA A 315 -8.98 -2.85 4.08
C ALA A 315 -9.08 -2.82 2.54
N PRO A 316 -8.12 -3.36 1.76
CA PRO A 316 -8.24 -3.41 0.30
C PRO A 316 -9.45 -4.19 -0.21
N ILE A 317 -9.89 -5.20 0.53
CA ILE A 317 -11.04 -6.04 0.19
C ILE A 317 -12.33 -5.22 0.32
N TRP A 318 -12.45 -4.43 1.38
CA TRP A 318 -13.58 -3.53 1.59
C TRP A 318 -13.63 -2.40 0.57
N ILE A 319 -12.48 -1.80 0.25
CA ILE A 319 -12.37 -0.77 -0.78
C ILE A 319 -12.84 -1.32 -2.14
N LEU A 320 -12.41 -2.53 -2.50
CA LEU A 320 -12.88 -3.20 -3.71
C LEU A 320 -14.40 -3.36 -3.72
N LEU A 321 -15.01 -3.84 -2.64
CA LEU A 321 -16.48 -3.98 -2.56
C LEU A 321 -17.19 -2.63 -2.73
N GLY A 322 -16.65 -1.55 -2.16
CA GLY A 322 -17.15 -0.20 -2.35
C GLY A 322 -17.12 0.25 -3.81
N LEU A 323 -15.98 0.07 -4.49
CA LEU A 323 -15.83 0.41 -5.92
C LEU A 323 -16.75 -0.42 -6.82
N LEU A 324 -16.91 -1.71 -6.55
CA LEU A 324 -17.81 -2.58 -7.30
C LEU A 324 -19.29 -2.16 -7.11
N ALA A 325 -19.66 -1.78 -5.88
CA ALA A 325 -21.00 -1.27 -5.55
C ALA A 325 -21.32 0.07 -6.22
N GLU A 326 -20.32 0.95 -6.34
CA GLU A 326 -20.44 2.21 -7.07
C GLU A 326 -20.65 2.00 -8.56
N ARG A 327 -19.93 1.02 -9.13
CA ARG A 327 -19.84 0.82 -10.58
C ARG A 327 -21.12 0.32 -11.23
N SER A 328 -21.95 -0.45 -10.53
CA SER A 328 -23.17 -1.03 -11.10
C SER A 328 -24.23 -1.29 -10.03
N VAL A 329 -25.48 -0.93 -10.34
CA VAL A 329 -26.64 -1.24 -9.48
C VAL A 329 -26.75 -2.75 -9.23
N GLY A 330 -26.56 -3.59 -10.24
CA GLY A 330 -26.64 -5.05 -10.06
C GLY A 330 -25.54 -5.61 -9.16
N LEU A 331 -24.31 -5.07 -9.23
CA LEU A 331 -23.22 -5.46 -8.32
C LEU A 331 -23.49 -4.97 -6.90
N ARG A 332 -24.05 -3.77 -6.75
CA ARG A 332 -24.45 -3.21 -5.46
C ARG A 332 -25.50 -4.07 -4.78
N GLU A 333 -26.60 -4.38 -5.47
CA GLU A 333 -27.68 -5.22 -4.94
C GLU A 333 -27.17 -6.61 -4.57
N CYS A 334 -26.29 -7.17 -5.41
CA CYS A 334 -25.61 -8.42 -5.17
C CYS A 334 -24.81 -8.40 -3.85
N ILE A 335 -23.90 -7.43 -3.68
CA ILE A 335 -23.07 -7.27 -2.47
C ILE A 335 -23.96 -6.97 -1.25
N GLU A 336 -24.90 -6.04 -1.38
CA GLU A 336 -25.81 -5.59 -0.34
C GLU A 336 -26.60 -6.75 0.29
N SER A 337 -27.02 -7.73 -0.52
CA SER A 337 -27.77 -8.90 -0.06
C SER A 337 -27.01 -9.78 0.96
N HIS A 338 -25.67 -9.66 1.03
CA HIS A 338 -24.84 -10.36 2.00
C HIS A 338 -24.66 -9.58 3.31
N PHE A 339 -24.65 -8.24 3.24
CA PHE A 339 -24.37 -7.35 4.38
C PHE A 339 -25.62 -6.85 5.08
N PHE A 340 -26.78 -6.89 4.42
CA PHE A 340 -28.03 -6.38 4.96
C PHE A 340 -29.18 -7.35 4.75
N ARG A 341 -30.13 -7.28 5.68
CA ARG A 341 -31.38 -8.02 5.68
C ARG A 341 -32.56 -7.06 5.82
N ALA A 342 -33.70 -7.48 5.31
CA ALA A 342 -34.94 -6.72 5.44
C ALA A 342 -35.34 -6.63 6.92
N ALA A 343 -35.87 -5.48 7.33
CA ALA A 343 -36.49 -5.36 8.65
C ALA A 343 -37.77 -6.22 8.72
N ASP A 344 -38.15 -6.70 9.90
CA ASP A 344 -39.28 -7.63 10.09
C ASP A 344 -40.61 -7.12 9.51
N ASN A 345 -40.78 -5.79 9.42
CA ASN A 345 -41.98 -5.14 8.89
C ASN A 345 -41.78 -4.50 7.51
N ALA A 346 -40.66 -4.78 6.84
CA ALA A 346 -40.34 -4.21 5.54
C ALA A 346 -41.25 -4.77 4.44
N LYS A 347 -41.64 -3.94 3.48
CA LYS A 347 -42.30 -4.40 2.27
C LYS A 347 -41.28 -5.08 1.36
N PRO A 348 -41.72 -5.97 0.45
CA PRO A 348 -40.81 -6.63 -0.52
C PRO A 348 -40.02 -5.67 -1.41
N THR A 349 -40.47 -4.42 -1.55
CA THR A 349 -39.83 -3.37 -2.35
C THR A 349 -38.87 -2.49 -1.55
N ASP A 350 -38.85 -2.61 -0.23
CA ASP A 350 -38.02 -1.77 0.63
C ASP A 350 -36.57 -2.27 0.60
N ARG A 351 -35.60 -1.35 0.50
CA ARG A 351 -34.18 -1.72 0.59
C ARG A 351 -33.86 -2.29 1.98
N PRO A 352 -32.95 -3.28 2.07
CA PRO A 352 -32.58 -3.85 3.35
C PRO A 352 -31.83 -2.82 4.21
N THR A 353 -32.22 -2.71 5.47
CA THR A 353 -31.68 -1.72 6.42
C THR A 353 -31.03 -2.35 7.63
N VAL A 354 -31.24 -3.64 7.92
CA VAL A 354 -30.71 -4.27 9.12
C VAL A 354 -29.37 -4.94 8.81
N PRO A 355 -28.26 -4.62 9.51
CA PRO A 355 -26.99 -5.32 9.32
C PRO A 355 -27.11 -6.84 9.49
N ALA A 356 -26.45 -7.61 8.62
CA ALA A 356 -26.45 -9.06 8.62
C ALA A 356 -25.77 -9.65 9.87
N ILE A 357 -24.81 -8.92 10.44
CA ILE A 357 -24.05 -9.29 11.64
C ILE A 357 -23.77 -8.05 12.50
N GLU A 358 -23.67 -8.24 13.82
CA GLU A 358 -23.38 -7.16 14.76
C GLU A 358 -21.95 -6.62 14.59
N GLN A 359 -21.02 -7.47 14.17
CA GLN A 359 -19.62 -7.11 13.97
C GLN A 359 -19.44 -5.97 12.96
N LEU A 360 -20.38 -5.75 12.04
CA LEU A 360 -20.32 -4.59 11.13
C LEU A 360 -20.40 -3.28 11.90
N ASN A 361 -21.24 -3.20 12.94
CA ASN A 361 -21.33 -2.02 13.80
C ASN A 361 -20.01 -1.77 14.50
N HIS A 362 -19.38 -2.82 15.04
CA HIS A 362 -18.07 -2.72 15.67
C HIS A 362 -16.97 -2.28 14.70
N MET A 363 -16.96 -2.80 13.47
CA MET A 363 -15.96 -2.40 12.48
C MET A 363 -16.13 -0.93 12.07
N MET A 364 -17.37 -0.46 11.86
CA MET A 364 -17.68 0.93 11.52
C MET A 364 -17.19 1.97 12.54
N SER A 365 -17.02 1.59 13.81
CA SER A 365 -16.62 2.50 14.89
C SER A 365 -15.39 2.02 15.67
N SER A 366 -14.58 1.14 15.07
CA SER A 366 -13.44 0.57 15.78
C SER A 366 -12.30 1.59 15.90
N LYS A 367 -11.91 1.90 17.14
CA LYS A 367 -10.63 2.59 17.43
C LYS A 367 -9.43 1.67 17.34
N LEU A 368 -9.65 0.36 17.38
CA LEU A 368 -8.59 -0.65 17.25
C LEU A 368 -8.18 -0.85 15.79
N PHE A 369 -9.08 -0.58 14.85
CA PHE A 369 -8.86 -0.73 13.40
C PHE A 369 -9.31 0.55 12.67
N PRO A 370 -8.60 1.68 12.80
CA PRO A 370 -9.01 2.95 12.21
C PRO A 370 -9.09 2.93 10.66
N LEU A 371 -8.11 2.31 9.98
CA LEU A 371 -8.11 2.15 8.53
C LEU A 371 -9.22 1.21 8.07
N LEU A 372 -9.43 0.10 8.80
CA LEU A 372 -10.53 -0.83 8.48
C LEU A 372 -11.89 -0.17 8.70
N SER A 373 -12.03 0.62 9.76
CA SER A 373 -13.23 1.38 10.08
C SER A 373 -13.60 2.34 8.95
N PHE A 374 -12.61 3.09 8.45
CA PHE A 374 -12.79 3.94 7.28
C PHE A 374 -13.19 3.14 6.02
N ALA A 375 -12.48 2.05 5.73
CA ALA A 375 -12.74 1.23 4.54
C ALA A 375 -14.13 0.59 4.56
N VAL A 376 -14.55 0.07 5.72
CA VAL A 376 -15.89 -0.50 5.94
C VAL A 376 -16.94 0.61 5.81
N GLY A 377 -16.72 1.75 6.45
CA GLY A 377 -17.59 2.91 6.38
C GLY A 377 -17.86 3.38 4.96
N ASN A 378 -16.79 3.57 4.19
CA ASN A 378 -16.89 3.96 2.80
C ASN A 378 -17.64 2.90 1.97
N ALA A 379 -17.33 1.61 2.14
CA ALA A 379 -18.05 0.53 1.47
C ALA A 379 -19.55 0.54 1.82
N MET A 380 -19.91 0.73 3.10
CA MET A 380 -21.30 0.83 3.53
C MET A 380 -22.02 2.05 2.94
N PHE A 381 -21.32 3.18 2.78
CA PHE A 381 -21.86 4.37 2.12
C PHE A 381 -22.12 4.12 0.63
N MET A 382 -21.19 3.47 -0.07
CA MET A 382 -21.36 3.08 -1.48
C MET A 382 -22.52 2.08 -1.65
N LEU A 383 -22.65 1.10 -0.76
CA LEU A 383 -23.81 0.19 -0.73
C LEU A 383 -25.12 0.91 -0.41
N SER A 384 -25.04 2.04 0.28
CA SER A 384 -26.18 2.94 0.52
C SER A 384 -26.44 3.87 -0.65
N ASP A 385 -25.84 3.64 -1.82
CA ASP A 385 -25.99 4.47 -3.02
C ASP A 385 -25.61 5.94 -2.78
N LYS A 386 -24.56 6.15 -1.98
CA LYS A 386 -24.13 7.48 -1.53
C LYS A 386 -25.24 8.29 -0.86
N ASN A 387 -26.25 7.61 -0.30
CA ASN A 387 -27.37 8.23 0.38
C ASN A 387 -27.11 8.23 1.89
N ALA A 388 -26.73 9.38 2.43
CA ALA A 388 -26.48 9.57 3.86
C ALA A 388 -27.70 9.17 4.72
N ARG A 389 -28.92 9.44 4.25
CA ARG A 389 -30.13 9.06 5.00
C ARG A 389 -30.27 7.54 5.11
N LEU A 390 -30.01 6.81 4.03
CA LEU A 390 -30.06 5.36 4.05
C LEU A 390 -28.95 4.75 4.91
N LEU A 391 -27.76 5.34 4.92
CA LEU A 391 -26.68 4.95 5.83
C LEU A 391 -27.08 5.15 7.30
N LEU A 392 -27.67 6.32 7.61
CA LEU A 392 -28.19 6.63 8.95
C LEU A 392 -29.32 5.69 9.38
N ASP A 393 -30.22 5.32 8.46
CA ASP A 393 -31.28 4.36 8.74
C ASP A 393 -30.73 2.93 9.00
N ARG A 394 -29.50 2.63 8.55
CA ARG A 394 -28.82 1.34 8.76
C ARG A 394 -28.03 1.24 10.04
N PHE A 395 -27.23 2.25 10.33
CA PHE A 395 -26.24 2.22 11.42
C PHE A 395 -26.49 3.27 12.51
N GLY A 396 -27.45 4.17 12.32
CA GLY A 396 -27.65 5.30 13.20
C GLY A 396 -26.61 6.40 13.01
N PHE A 397 -26.83 7.51 13.70
CA PHE A 397 -26.00 8.72 13.59
C PHE A 397 -24.59 8.51 14.12
N GLU A 398 -24.46 7.95 15.34
CA GLU A 398 -23.18 7.83 16.05
C GLU A 398 -22.13 7.07 15.24
N LEU A 399 -22.51 5.99 14.54
CA LEU A 399 -21.60 5.18 13.73
C LEU A 399 -21.30 5.79 12.35
N SER A 400 -22.22 6.60 11.83
CA SER A 400 -22.14 7.13 10.47
C SER A 400 -21.49 8.51 10.41
N ALA A 401 -21.51 9.27 11.50
CA ALA A 401 -21.12 10.68 11.53
C ALA A 401 -19.68 10.89 11.09
N GLY A 402 -18.73 10.10 11.60
CA GLY A 402 -17.33 10.24 11.22
C GLY A 402 -17.09 9.94 9.74
N ILE A 403 -17.75 8.92 9.18
CA ILE A 403 -17.63 8.58 7.76
C ILE A 403 -18.22 9.67 6.86
N LEU A 404 -19.41 10.18 7.21
CA LEU A 404 -20.07 11.25 6.47
C LEU A 404 -19.25 12.55 6.51
N PHE A 405 -18.60 12.81 7.65
CA PHE A 405 -17.66 13.91 7.80
C PHE A 405 -16.44 13.73 6.87
N THR A 406 -15.78 12.58 6.90
CA THR A 406 -14.60 12.33 6.06
C THR A 406 -14.91 12.40 4.56
N ILE A 407 -16.12 12.00 4.15
CA ILE A 407 -16.57 12.06 2.75
C ILE A 407 -16.99 13.48 2.34
N GLY A 408 -17.13 14.42 3.28
CA GLY A 408 -17.49 15.81 3.00
C GLY A 408 -18.98 16.02 2.71
N GLU A 409 -19.85 15.09 3.13
CA GLU A 409 -21.30 15.27 3.03
C GLU A 409 -21.76 16.26 4.12
N GLU A 410 -22.12 17.47 3.71
CA GLU A 410 -22.69 18.49 4.60
C GLU A 410 -24.01 17.99 5.22
N MET A 411 -23.90 17.36 6.38
CA MET A 411 -25.06 17.14 7.22
C MET A 411 -25.56 18.49 7.73
N LYS A 412 -26.83 18.81 7.50
CA LYS A 412 -27.53 19.95 8.12
C LYS A 412 -27.75 19.67 9.61
N LEU A 413 -26.68 19.60 10.38
CA LEU A 413 -26.68 19.40 11.81
C LEU A 413 -25.89 20.53 12.47
N GLU A 414 -26.25 20.84 13.71
CA GLU A 414 -25.54 21.85 14.50
C GLU A 414 -24.10 21.37 14.70
N ARG A 415 -23.14 22.19 14.25
CA ARG A 415 -21.69 21.93 14.19
C ARG A 415 -21.09 21.22 15.42
N GLN A 416 -21.58 21.55 16.62
CA GLN A 416 -21.15 20.93 17.89
C GLN A 416 -21.46 19.43 17.99
N GLN A 417 -22.54 18.94 17.39
CA GLN A 417 -22.90 17.52 17.40
C GLN A 417 -22.05 16.71 16.40
N GLN A 418 -21.53 17.38 15.36
CA GLN A 418 -20.65 16.78 14.36
C GLN A 418 -19.22 16.66 14.91
N GLU A 419 -18.72 17.72 15.57
CA GLU A 419 -17.43 17.77 16.26
C GLU A 419 -17.35 16.69 17.34
N GLN A 420 -18.36 16.56 18.21
CA GLN A 420 -18.40 15.52 19.24
C GLN A 420 -18.46 14.09 18.67
N ALA A 421 -19.14 13.88 17.55
CA ALA A 421 -19.23 12.55 16.95
C ALA A 421 -17.91 12.14 16.26
N TYR A 422 -17.23 13.09 15.62
CA TYR A 422 -15.87 12.89 15.09
C TYR A 422 -14.89 12.59 16.22
N GLU A 423 -14.93 13.36 17.31
CA GLU A 423 -14.12 13.15 18.52
C GLU A 423 -14.28 11.76 19.11
N MET A 424 -15.52 11.29 19.19
CA MET A 424 -15.82 9.97 19.71
C MET A 424 -15.28 8.85 18.80
N GLN A 425 -15.16 9.06 17.49
CA GLN A 425 -14.78 8.01 16.52
C GLN A 425 -13.29 8.03 16.16
N PHE A 426 -12.67 9.20 16.00
CA PHE A 426 -11.31 9.37 15.45
C PHE A 426 -10.34 10.16 16.34
N GLY A 427 -10.79 10.72 17.47
CA GLY A 427 -9.95 11.59 18.33
C GLY A 427 -10.17 13.07 18.04
N GLU A 428 -9.32 13.96 18.56
CA GLU A 428 -9.52 15.43 18.47
C GLU A 428 -9.80 15.87 17.01
N PRO A 429 -10.82 16.73 16.79
CA PRO A 429 -11.08 17.26 15.46
C PRO A 429 -9.93 18.22 15.10
N PRO A 430 -9.44 18.23 13.85
CA PRO A 430 -8.32 19.10 13.47
C PRO A 430 -8.60 20.59 13.78
N ASP A 431 -7.57 21.41 14.00
CA ASP A 431 -7.74 22.81 14.44
C ASP A 431 -8.45 23.75 13.44
N GLU A 432 -8.70 23.30 12.21
CA GLU A 432 -9.48 24.01 11.19
C GLU A 432 -10.93 24.33 11.64
N PHE A 433 -11.38 23.71 12.73
CA PHE A 433 -12.71 23.92 13.30
C PHE A 433 -12.87 25.25 14.06
N SER A 434 -11.79 26.01 14.31
CA SER A 434 -11.83 27.18 15.21
C SER A 434 -11.84 28.57 14.55
N LYS A 435 -11.79 28.73 13.22
CA LYS A 435 -11.75 30.08 12.60
C LYS A 435 -12.69 30.27 11.40
N PRO A 436 -13.50 31.34 11.37
CA PRO A 436 -14.12 31.80 10.14
C PRO A 436 -13.07 32.57 9.32
N GLY A 437 -12.80 32.10 8.10
CA GLY A 437 -12.04 32.85 7.10
C GLY A 437 -10.53 32.61 7.11
N LEU A 438 -10.02 32.45 5.90
CA LEU A 438 -8.62 32.48 5.46
C LEU A 438 -7.74 33.40 6.33
N SER A 439 -6.76 32.83 7.04
CA SER A 439 -5.42 33.40 7.26
C SER A 439 -4.64 32.62 8.32
N GLY A 440 -3.39 32.29 7.98
CA GLY A 440 -2.32 32.00 8.93
C GLY A 440 -2.17 30.53 9.33
N ILE A 441 -1.28 29.85 8.61
CA ILE A 441 -0.65 28.57 8.94
C ILE A 441 0.27 28.75 10.15
N ASP A 442 0.18 27.82 11.10
CA ASP A 442 1.22 27.26 12.00
C ASP A 442 0.50 26.76 13.28
N GLU A 443 0.66 25.56 13.83
CA GLU A 443 1.36 24.31 13.50
C GLU A 443 0.88 23.34 14.60
N GLU A 444 0.04 22.34 14.31
CA GLU A 444 -0.09 21.10 15.13
C GLU A 444 -0.84 19.95 14.42
N MET A 445 -0.55 19.79 13.12
CA MET A 445 -0.34 18.51 12.43
C MET A 445 0.17 18.95 11.06
N SER A 446 1.47 18.88 10.81
CA SER A 446 2.00 19.45 9.56
C SER A 446 1.34 18.72 8.39
N ALA A 447 1.08 19.43 7.29
CA ALA A 447 0.65 18.81 6.04
C ALA A 447 1.63 17.69 5.63
N GLU A 448 2.88 17.71 6.10
CA GLU A 448 3.86 16.63 5.99
C GLU A 448 3.55 15.40 6.86
N GLN A 449 2.96 15.51 8.06
CA GLN A 449 2.52 14.35 8.86
C GLN A 449 1.26 13.69 8.30
N PHE A 450 0.32 14.48 7.76
CA PHE A 450 -0.84 13.95 7.05
C PHE A 450 -0.44 13.39 5.68
N CYS A 451 0.47 14.05 4.97
CA CYS A 451 1.10 13.51 3.77
C CYS A 451 2.00 12.32 4.09
N ASP A 452 2.66 12.19 5.24
CA ASP A 452 3.42 10.98 5.61
C ASP A 452 2.48 9.85 6.00
N MET A 453 1.31 10.15 6.57
CA MET A 453 0.24 9.18 6.76
C MET A 453 -0.37 8.75 5.42
N ILE A 454 -0.61 9.68 4.49
CA ILE A 454 -1.10 9.38 3.14
C ILE A 454 -0.02 8.80 2.22
N THR A 455 1.26 9.09 2.44
CA THR A 455 2.42 8.54 1.70
C THR A 455 2.84 7.21 2.31
N SER A 456 2.59 6.96 3.60
CA SER A 456 2.64 5.61 4.17
C SER A 456 1.42 4.76 3.77
N LEU A 457 0.30 5.39 3.41
CA LEU A 457 -0.81 4.77 2.68
C LEU A 457 -0.52 4.64 1.16
N GLY A 458 0.29 5.53 0.60
CA GLY A 458 0.62 5.67 -0.82
C GLY A 458 1.87 4.90 -1.26
N GLY A 459 2.71 4.46 -0.31
CA GLY A 459 3.80 3.51 -0.56
C GLY A 459 3.32 2.07 -0.76
N LYS A 460 1.98 1.88 -0.85
CA LYS A 460 1.27 0.70 -1.36
C LYS A 460 -0.03 1.17 -2.02
N GLY A 461 0.10 1.78 -3.20
CA GLY A 461 -0.94 2.54 -3.91
C GLY A 461 -2.34 1.92 -3.99
N ILE A 462 -3.32 2.50 -3.26
CA ILE A 462 -4.77 2.30 -3.46
C ILE A 462 -5.58 3.62 -3.38
N ILE A 463 -4.97 4.78 -3.17
CA ILE A 463 -5.71 6.06 -3.21
C ILE A 463 -4.90 7.04 -4.05
N ASP A 464 -5.28 7.22 -5.31
CA ASP A 464 -4.86 8.39 -6.06
C ASP A 464 -5.77 9.55 -5.67
N MET A 465 -5.34 10.28 -4.64
CA MET A 465 -5.79 11.64 -4.40
C MET A 465 -4.63 12.52 -4.86
N GLU A 466 -4.67 12.94 -6.13
CA GLU A 466 -3.73 13.93 -6.64
C GLU A 466 -3.73 15.13 -5.68
N ASN A 467 -2.53 15.55 -5.29
CA ASN A 467 -2.35 16.77 -4.52
C ASN A 467 -3.04 17.92 -5.31
N PRO A 468 -4.08 18.56 -4.74
CA PRO A 468 -4.86 19.57 -5.47
C PRO A 468 -4.00 20.77 -5.92
N ILE A 469 -2.86 21.00 -5.26
CA ILE A 469 -1.88 22.03 -5.66
C ILE A 469 -1.12 21.58 -6.91
N SER A 470 -0.71 20.30 -7.00
CA SER A 470 -0.03 19.74 -8.16
C SER A 470 -0.94 19.64 -9.38
N ARG A 471 -2.22 19.30 -9.19
CA ARG A 471 -3.22 19.29 -10.27
C ARG A 471 -3.51 20.69 -10.80
N ALA A 472 -3.63 21.68 -9.91
CA ALA A 472 -3.77 23.09 -10.32
C ALA A 472 -2.53 23.62 -11.07
N HIS A 473 -1.33 23.10 -10.74
CA HIS A 473 -0.08 23.41 -11.42
C HIS A 473 -0.01 22.81 -12.83
N ALA A 474 -0.54 21.58 -13.01
CA ALA A 474 -0.55 20.85 -14.27
C ALA A 474 -1.65 21.35 -15.24
N GLU A 475 -2.80 21.78 -14.72
CA GLU A 475 -3.94 22.29 -15.50
C GLU A 475 -3.78 23.77 -15.93
N GLY A 476 -2.72 24.47 -15.49
CA GLY A 476 -2.46 25.87 -15.87
C GLY A 476 -3.49 26.88 -15.34
N VAL A 477 -4.32 26.47 -14.38
CA VAL A 477 -5.41 27.28 -13.79
C VAL A 477 -4.89 28.22 -12.70
N LEU A 478 -3.74 27.91 -12.10
CA LEU A 478 -3.10 28.69 -11.05
C LEU A 478 -2.76 30.12 -11.50
N GLU A 479 -2.22 30.30 -12.71
CA GLU A 479 -1.97 31.65 -13.23
C GLU A 479 -3.28 32.46 -13.34
N GLN A 480 -4.42 31.84 -13.69
CA GLN A 480 -5.71 32.55 -13.78
C GLN A 480 -6.30 32.88 -12.41
N VAL A 481 -6.07 32.02 -11.41
CA VAL A 481 -6.53 32.23 -10.04
C VAL A 481 -5.63 33.25 -9.33
N GLU A 482 -4.32 33.21 -9.53
CA GLU A 482 -3.38 34.23 -9.04
C GLU A 482 -3.64 35.60 -9.67
N ASP A 483 -3.94 35.66 -10.98
CA ASP A 483 -4.31 36.91 -11.65
C ASP A 483 -5.68 37.45 -11.17
N GLN A 484 -6.61 36.57 -10.78
CA GLN A 484 -7.89 36.95 -10.18
C GLN A 484 -7.74 37.40 -8.73
N ILE A 485 -6.90 36.74 -7.94
CA ILE A 485 -6.59 37.12 -6.55
C ILE A 485 -5.85 38.45 -6.54
N GLN A 486 -4.83 38.65 -7.38
CA GLN A 486 -4.14 39.94 -7.49
C GLN A 486 -5.08 41.05 -7.96
N LYS A 487 -6.02 40.79 -8.87
CA LYS A 487 -7.03 41.79 -9.27
C LYS A 487 -8.04 42.10 -8.17
N LEU A 488 -8.40 41.13 -7.33
CA LEU A 488 -9.28 41.33 -6.19
C LEU A 488 -8.56 42.08 -5.06
N ASP A 489 -7.32 41.75 -4.77
CA ASP A 489 -6.49 42.43 -3.78
C ASP A 489 -6.19 43.88 -4.18
N LEU A 490 -5.89 44.13 -5.46
CA LEU A 490 -5.70 45.48 -5.97
C LEU A 490 -6.98 46.31 -5.84
N LYS A 491 -8.15 45.69 -6.09
CA LYS A 491 -9.44 46.35 -5.99
C LYS A 491 -9.87 46.62 -4.54
N ALA A 492 -9.54 45.71 -3.63
CA ALA A 492 -9.74 45.89 -2.19
C ALA A 492 -8.85 47.00 -1.64
N ALA A 493 -7.58 47.05 -2.06
CA ALA A 493 -6.66 48.14 -1.69
C ALA A 493 -7.12 49.51 -2.23
N GLU A 494 -7.65 49.57 -3.46
CA GLU A 494 -8.24 50.81 -4.00
C GLU A 494 -9.53 51.26 -3.29
N GLU A 495 -10.30 50.32 -2.73
CA GLU A 495 -11.49 50.64 -1.92
C GLU A 495 -11.11 51.10 -0.51
N GLU A 496 -10.10 50.47 0.10
CA GLU A 496 -9.54 50.88 1.40
C GLU A 496 -8.90 52.27 1.31
N ASP A 497 -8.12 52.56 0.27
CA ASP A 497 -7.55 53.90 0.04
C ASP A 497 -8.64 54.98 -0.16
N LYS A 498 -9.77 54.64 -0.79
CA LYS A 498 -10.91 55.56 -0.92
C LYS A 498 -11.60 55.82 0.40
N GLU A 499 -11.73 54.80 1.25
CA GLU A 499 -12.30 54.95 2.59
C GLU A 499 -11.39 55.76 3.51
N ILE A 500 -10.07 55.52 3.45
CA ILE A 500 -9.06 56.30 4.17
C ILE A 500 -9.07 57.76 3.70
N GLN A 501 -9.08 58.01 2.38
CA GLN A 501 -9.12 59.38 1.85
C GLN A 501 -10.39 60.10 2.29
N LYS A 502 -11.54 59.43 2.27
CA LYS A 502 -12.81 59.99 2.74
C LYS A 502 -12.77 60.32 4.23
N ALA A 503 -12.17 59.45 5.05
CA ALA A 503 -12.00 59.70 6.48
C ALA A 503 -11.02 60.87 6.76
N VAL A 504 -9.97 61.01 5.95
CA VAL A 504 -9.01 62.13 6.02
C VAL A 504 -9.68 63.45 5.62
N ASP A 505 -10.48 63.45 4.56
CA ASP A 505 -11.21 64.62 4.09
C ASP A 505 -12.29 65.07 5.11
N GLU A 506 -13.03 64.12 5.70
CA GLU A 506 -13.99 64.38 6.77
C GLU A 506 -13.31 64.93 8.04
N TRP A 507 -12.11 64.44 8.37
CA TRP A 507 -11.32 64.96 9.48
C TRP A 507 -10.79 66.38 9.20
N ALA A 508 -10.35 66.65 7.97
CA ALA A 508 -9.89 67.98 7.54
C ALA A 508 -11.03 69.01 7.57
N GLU A 509 -12.23 68.64 7.11
CA GLU A 509 -13.43 69.48 7.22
C GLU A 509 -13.84 69.73 8.68
N SER A 510 -13.77 68.71 9.54
CA SER A 510 -14.06 68.87 10.97
C SER A 510 -13.05 69.79 11.66
N LYS A 511 -11.79 69.86 11.20
CA LYS A 511 -10.79 70.80 11.71
C LYS A 511 -11.04 72.23 11.22
N LEU A 512 -11.44 72.41 9.97
CA LEU A 512 -11.81 73.73 9.42
C LEU A 512 -13.04 74.31 10.13
N ARG A 513 -14.03 73.47 10.50
CA ARG A 513 -15.21 73.91 11.28
C ARG A 513 -14.89 74.26 12.75
N ARG A 514 -13.79 73.75 13.31
CA ARG A 514 -13.32 74.08 14.68
C ARG A 514 -12.36 75.28 14.73
N ALA A 515 -11.95 75.83 13.60
CA ALA A 515 -11.01 76.94 13.51
C ALA A 515 -11.68 78.29 13.17
N VAL A 516 -12.99 78.43 13.37
CA VAL A 516 -13.69 79.72 13.34
C VAL A 516 -13.85 80.20 14.80
N PRO A 517 -13.17 81.28 15.23
CA PRO A 517 -13.38 81.88 16.54
C PRO A 517 -14.61 82.79 16.48
N GLU A 518 -15.66 82.46 17.25
CA GLU A 518 -16.69 83.43 17.66
C GLU A 518 -16.18 84.15 18.91
N ASP A 519 -15.46 85.26 18.69
CA ASP A 519 -15.43 86.39 19.60
C ASP A 519 -16.72 87.17 19.37
N ASP A 520 -17.64 87.17 20.33
CA ASP A 520 -18.27 88.40 20.84
C ASP A 520 -19.21 88.09 22.02
N ALA A 521 -18.95 88.80 23.11
CA ALA A 521 -19.61 88.72 24.40
C ALA A 521 -21.09 89.14 24.36
N PRO A 522 -21.93 88.67 25.30
CA PRO A 522 -23.11 89.40 25.71
C PRO A 522 -22.88 90.15 27.02
N GLU A 523 -23.05 91.46 26.91
CA GLU A 523 -23.26 92.40 28.00
C GLU A 523 -24.48 92.03 28.87
N PHE A 524 -24.38 92.41 30.14
CA PHE A 524 -25.42 92.79 31.09
C PHE A 524 -26.86 92.97 30.54
N SER A 525 -27.85 92.35 31.20
CA SER A 525 -28.74 93.07 32.13
C SER A 525 -29.93 92.24 32.65
N ASN A 526 -30.04 92.23 33.98
CA ASN A 526 -31.23 92.34 34.84
C ASN A 526 -32.54 91.62 34.49
N GLY A 527 -32.93 90.73 35.40
CA GLY A 527 -34.25 90.13 35.49
C GLY A 527 -34.60 89.52 36.85
N LYS A 528 -34.38 90.28 37.94
CA LYS A 528 -34.74 90.07 39.37
C LYS A 528 -33.68 89.52 40.32
#